data_AF-G1VGH5-F1
#
_entry.id   AF-G1VGH5-F1
#
_cell.length_a   1.000
_cell.length_b   1.000
_cell.length_c   1.000
_cell.angle_alpha   90.00
_cell.angle_beta   90.00
_cell.angle_gamma   90.00
#
_symmetry.space_group_name_H-M   'P 1'
#
loop_
_entity.id
_entity.type
_entity.pdbx_description
1 polymer ?
#
loop_
_entity_poly.entity_id
_entity_poly.type
_entity_poly.pdbx_seq_one_letter_code
_entity_poly.pdbx_strand_id
1 'polypeptide(L)'
;MKKTKILLISMTALLLAACGTKKAVVQQKPMQDTKVTQPTAPAPKDNKMQSVVAMQRITDNALYQKNLVSNLTFTLNDGRKDITVPGILRMRKDEVIRLQLLIPILRSEVGRIEFTKDYVLFIDRIHKQYVKASYGEVGLLRDNGINFYSLQSLFWNQVFAPRQQRMSEADLSQFTVDESKAQGEGVITVSLKDGKMDYKWSVNPKNNLIQLTTITYNSTAHGASKFSWTYNDFRAFGSKLFPADQTLTINTPAIGQKAAKTLKANFVLDGFSDGSDWETLTQPSDKYTKVSVEDILGKLMNF
;
A
#
# COMPACT_ATOMS: atom_id res chain seq x y z
N MET A 1 -35.45 61.78 -15.87
CA MET A 1 -36.38 62.68 -15.14
C MET A 1 -37.79 62.11 -15.15
N LYS A 2 -38.39 61.92 -13.96
CA LYS A 2 -39.79 61.56 -13.57
C LYS A 2 -39.63 60.87 -12.19
N LYS A 3 -39.88 61.47 -11.00
CA LYS A 3 -41.13 62.04 -10.42
C LYS A 3 -42.32 61.06 -10.57
N THR A 4 -43.07 60.64 -9.54
CA THR A 4 -43.05 60.77 -8.05
C THR A 4 -43.87 59.57 -7.48
N LYS A 5 -44.12 59.30 -6.18
CA LYS A 5 -44.24 60.08 -4.92
C LYS A 5 -43.56 59.35 -3.71
N ILE A 6 -43.79 59.86 -2.50
CA ILE A 6 -43.52 59.29 -1.15
C ILE A 6 -44.83 58.76 -0.55
N LEU A 7 -44.78 57.76 0.34
CA LEU A 7 -45.71 57.68 1.48
C LEU A 7 -45.03 57.06 2.72
N LEU A 8 -44.77 57.88 3.75
CA LEU A 8 -44.57 57.44 5.14
C LEU A 8 -45.95 57.28 5.81
N ILE A 9 -46.03 56.43 6.85
CA ILE A 9 -47.02 56.31 7.96
C ILE A 9 -47.01 54.84 8.40
N SER A 10 -46.96 54.45 9.68
CA SER A 10 -46.71 55.19 10.93
C SER A 10 -46.18 54.25 12.01
N MET A 11 -45.53 54.83 13.01
CA MET A 11 -45.01 54.17 14.21
C MET A 11 -46.11 54.00 15.27
N THR A 12 -46.23 52.81 15.87
CA THR A 12 -46.98 52.61 17.12
C THR A 12 -46.22 51.63 18.02
N ALA A 13 -45.80 52.10 19.19
CA ALA A 13 -45.23 51.30 20.27
C ALA A 13 -46.21 51.28 21.47
N LEU A 14 -45.80 50.63 22.58
CA LEU A 14 -46.49 50.54 23.88
C LEU A 14 -47.67 49.52 23.89
N LEU A 15 -47.84 48.62 24.88
CA LEU A 15 -47.39 48.60 26.28
C LEU A 15 -47.08 47.18 26.84
N LEU A 16 -46.56 47.15 28.08
CA LEU A 16 -46.12 45.99 28.87
C LEU A 16 -47.19 45.44 29.83
N ALA A 17 -47.21 44.11 30.05
CA ALA A 17 -47.55 43.40 31.29
C ALA A 17 -47.36 41.87 31.05
N ALA A 18 -47.13 40.96 31.98
CA ALA A 18 -46.50 40.86 33.31
C ALA A 18 -46.73 39.39 33.76
N CYS A 19 -45.71 38.77 34.37
CA CYS A 19 -45.69 37.53 35.19
C CYS A 19 -46.79 36.43 35.05
N GLY A 20 -46.33 35.17 34.92
CA GLY A 20 -47.17 33.97 35.03
C GLY A 20 -46.40 32.65 35.23
N THR A 21 -45.52 32.56 36.24
CA THR A 21 -44.83 31.31 36.58
C THR A 21 -45.77 30.29 37.24
N LYS A 22 -45.80 29.05 36.74
CA LYS A 22 -46.36 27.90 37.46
C LYS A 22 -45.29 26.85 37.72
N LYS A 23 -44.91 26.69 38.99
CA LYS A 23 -44.16 25.52 39.46
C LYS A 23 -45.10 24.32 39.51
N ALA A 24 -44.70 23.18 38.96
CA ALA A 24 -45.24 21.88 39.33
C ALA A 24 -44.28 21.24 40.34
N VAL A 25 -44.81 20.73 41.44
CA VAL A 25 -44.03 20.23 42.59
C VAL A 25 -43.75 18.74 42.45
N VAL A 26 -42.55 18.34 42.86
CA VAL A 26 -42.10 16.95 42.94
C VAL A 26 -42.91 16.16 43.97
N GLN A 27 -43.42 14.98 43.59
CA GLN A 27 -43.75 13.92 44.54
C GLN A 27 -42.68 12.83 44.48
N GLN A 28 -42.04 12.54 45.62
CA GLN A 28 -41.18 11.38 45.82
C GLN A 28 -41.85 10.38 46.77
N LYS A 29 -41.92 9.11 46.36
CA LYS A 29 -41.96 7.94 47.25
C LYS A 29 -41.67 6.66 46.44
N PRO A 30 -41.25 5.55 47.06
CA PRO A 30 -39.85 5.32 47.41
C PRO A 30 -39.20 4.19 46.59
N MET A 31 -37.90 3.98 46.79
CA MET A 31 -37.09 2.95 46.12
C MET A 31 -37.58 1.52 46.40
N GLN A 32 -37.55 0.67 45.36
CA GLN A 32 -37.34 -0.78 45.45
C GLN A 32 -36.43 -1.22 44.29
N ASP A 33 -35.59 -2.22 44.55
CA ASP A 33 -34.46 -2.59 43.70
C ASP A 33 -34.84 -3.05 42.30
N THR A 34 -34.10 -2.58 41.29
CA THR A 34 -33.98 -3.30 40.01
C THR A 34 -32.57 -3.10 39.44
N LYS A 35 -31.94 -4.24 39.12
CA LYS A 35 -30.62 -4.37 38.47
C LYS A 35 -30.29 -3.23 37.51
N VAL A 36 -29.10 -2.64 37.70
CA VAL A 36 -28.45 -1.78 36.70
C VAL A 36 -28.17 -2.63 35.45
N THR A 37 -29.06 -2.54 34.46
CA THR A 37 -28.76 -2.94 33.09
C THR A 37 -28.22 -1.70 32.40
N GLN A 38 -26.89 -1.62 32.29
CA GLN A 38 -26.19 -0.48 31.73
C GLN A 38 -26.65 -0.23 30.27
N PRO A 39 -26.98 1.02 29.88
CA PRO A 39 -27.39 1.31 28.50
C PRO A 39 -26.30 0.88 27.53
N THR A 40 -26.64 0.03 26.57
CA THR A 40 -25.73 -0.38 25.51
C THR A 40 -25.30 0.86 24.73
N ALA A 41 -23.99 1.10 24.66
CA ALA A 41 -23.44 2.25 23.95
C ALA A 41 -23.89 2.24 22.47
N PRO A 42 -24.25 3.39 21.88
CA PRO A 42 -24.48 3.48 20.44
C PRO A 42 -23.21 3.05 19.69
N ALA A 43 -23.35 2.15 18.72
CA ALA A 43 -22.22 1.73 17.90
C ALA A 43 -21.64 2.92 17.09
N PRO A 44 -20.31 3.04 16.95
CA PRO A 44 -19.65 4.26 16.51
C PRO A 44 -19.81 4.47 14.99
N LYS A 45 -20.72 5.36 14.59
CA LYS A 45 -20.84 5.79 13.19
C LYS A 45 -19.75 6.81 12.80
N ASP A 46 -19.30 7.62 13.74
CA ASP A 46 -18.37 8.73 13.48
C ASP A 46 -16.95 8.27 13.07
N ASN A 47 -16.42 7.25 13.75
CA ASN A 47 -15.08 6.71 13.47
C ASN A 47 -14.92 6.14 12.05
N LYS A 48 -15.99 5.60 11.46
CA LYS A 48 -15.93 4.99 10.12
C LYS A 48 -15.81 6.04 9.01
N MET A 49 -16.51 7.17 9.14
CA MET A 49 -16.41 8.28 8.20
C MET A 49 -15.03 8.97 8.28
N GLN A 50 -14.50 9.16 9.50
CA GLN A 50 -13.15 9.68 9.70
C GLN A 50 -12.08 8.77 9.08
N SER A 51 -12.21 7.45 9.26
CA SER A 51 -11.31 6.45 8.63
C SER A 51 -11.33 6.54 7.10
N VAL A 52 -12.50 6.71 6.47
CA VAL A 52 -12.60 6.88 5.01
C VAL A 52 -11.93 8.18 4.54
N VAL A 53 -12.12 9.30 5.25
CA VAL A 53 -11.45 10.58 4.92
C VAL A 53 -9.93 10.48 5.10
N ALA A 54 -9.45 9.73 6.09
CA ALA A 54 -8.03 9.43 6.25
C ALA A 54 -7.49 8.58 5.10
N MET A 55 -8.19 7.51 4.72
CA MET A 55 -7.84 6.69 3.58
C MET A 55 -7.81 7.49 2.27
N GLN A 56 -8.76 8.39 2.04
CA GLN A 56 -8.78 9.25 0.85
C GLN A 56 -7.51 10.12 0.76
N ARG A 57 -7.15 10.82 1.85
CA ARG A 57 -5.92 11.63 1.93
C ARG A 57 -4.65 10.82 1.60
N ILE A 58 -4.65 9.52 1.89
CA ILE A 58 -3.54 8.60 1.62
C ILE A 58 -3.55 8.15 0.15
N THR A 59 -4.71 7.74 -0.37
CA THR A 59 -4.85 7.32 -1.77
C THR A 59 -4.66 8.47 -2.76
N ASP A 60 -4.94 9.70 -2.35
CA ASP A 60 -4.71 10.91 -3.16
C ASP A 60 -3.23 11.13 -3.50
N ASN A 61 -2.28 10.50 -2.78
CA ASN A 61 -0.86 10.54 -3.13
C ASN A 61 -0.48 9.63 -4.30
N ALA A 62 -1.39 8.77 -4.78
CA ALA A 62 -1.14 7.92 -5.94
C ALA A 62 -0.68 8.76 -7.17
N LEU A 63 0.36 8.27 -7.84
CA LEU A 63 0.78 8.80 -9.14
C LEU A 63 -0.38 8.74 -10.15
N TYR A 64 -0.51 9.77 -10.98
CA TYR A 64 -1.49 9.77 -12.08
C TYR A 64 -0.99 9.00 -13.30
N GLN A 65 0.32 8.99 -13.52
CA GLN A 65 0.98 8.42 -14.69
C GLN A 65 0.65 6.93 -14.85
N LYS A 66 0.46 6.49 -16.11
CA LYS A 66 0.27 5.07 -16.44
C LYS A 66 1.61 4.32 -16.46
N ASN A 67 2.68 4.98 -16.90
CA ASN A 67 4.03 4.41 -16.93
C ASN A 67 4.94 5.08 -15.88
N LEU A 68 5.96 4.34 -15.46
CA LEU A 68 7.14 4.87 -14.79
C LEU A 68 8.37 4.17 -15.35
N VAL A 69 9.33 4.95 -15.83
CA VAL A 69 10.65 4.50 -16.27
C VAL A 69 11.70 5.24 -15.45
N SER A 70 12.68 4.50 -14.92
CA SER A 70 13.75 5.03 -14.08
C SER A 70 15.03 4.22 -14.27
N ASN A 71 16.20 4.88 -14.11
CA ASN A 71 17.44 4.13 -13.87
C ASN A 71 17.33 3.46 -12.50
N LEU A 72 17.91 2.27 -12.36
CA LEU A 72 17.86 1.48 -11.14
C LEU A 72 19.28 1.11 -10.71
N THR A 73 19.62 1.32 -9.45
CA THR A 73 20.68 0.58 -8.77
C THR A 73 19.99 -0.47 -7.92
N PHE A 74 20.14 -1.73 -8.30
CA PHE A 74 19.54 -2.87 -7.61
C PHE A 74 20.57 -3.56 -6.74
N THR A 75 20.28 -3.70 -5.45
CA THR A 75 21.14 -4.45 -4.50
C THR A 75 20.37 -5.59 -3.89
N LEU A 76 20.89 -6.81 -4.03
CA LEU A 76 20.35 -8.02 -3.41
C LEU A 76 21.26 -8.48 -2.27
N ASN A 77 20.68 -8.71 -1.09
CA ASN A 77 21.35 -9.32 0.06
C ASN A 77 20.62 -10.63 0.43
N ASP A 78 21.34 -11.75 0.36
CA ASP A 78 20.85 -13.11 0.64
C ASP A 78 21.07 -13.57 2.10
N GLY A 79 21.52 -12.66 2.96
CA GLY A 79 21.98 -12.91 4.31
C GLY A 79 23.49 -13.16 4.44
N ARG A 80 24.25 -13.18 3.33
CA ARG A 80 25.71 -13.38 3.32
C ARG A 80 26.47 -12.18 2.76
N LYS A 81 26.02 -11.64 1.63
CA LYS A 81 26.73 -10.59 0.88
C LYS A 81 25.76 -9.68 0.12
N ASP A 82 26.19 -8.45 -0.14
CA ASP A 82 25.50 -7.54 -1.05
C ASP A 82 25.97 -7.78 -2.49
N ILE A 83 25.02 -7.89 -3.42
CA ILE A 83 25.26 -7.94 -4.86
C ILE A 83 24.56 -6.74 -5.48
N THR A 84 25.33 -5.72 -5.86
CA THR A 84 24.81 -4.51 -6.52
C THR A 84 25.03 -4.56 -8.03
N VAL A 85 23.99 -4.31 -8.80
CA VAL A 85 24.02 -4.17 -10.26
C VAL A 85 23.18 -2.97 -10.72
N PRO A 86 23.63 -2.20 -11.73
CA PRO A 86 22.78 -1.21 -12.35
C PRO A 86 21.70 -1.87 -13.21
N GLY A 87 20.68 -1.09 -13.54
CA GLY A 87 19.47 -1.59 -14.14
C GLY A 87 18.56 -0.48 -14.66
N ILE A 88 17.40 -0.90 -15.16
CA ILE A 88 16.28 -0.03 -15.51
C ILE A 88 15.02 -0.63 -14.91
N LEU A 89 14.27 0.17 -14.16
CA LEU A 89 12.90 -0.14 -13.77
C LEU A 89 11.97 0.42 -14.85
N ARG A 90 11.10 -0.43 -15.41
CA ARG A 90 9.97 -0.01 -16.25
C ARG A 90 8.68 -0.59 -15.70
N MET A 91 7.69 0.26 -15.49
CA MET A 91 6.38 -0.13 -14.98
C MET A 91 5.29 0.47 -15.86
N ARG A 92 4.24 -0.31 -16.10
CA ARG A 92 3.00 0.15 -16.72
C ARG A 92 1.84 -0.44 -15.94
N LYS A 93 1.02 0.45 -15.35
CA LYS A 93 -0.15 0.07 -14.56
C LYS A 93 -1.07 -0.86 -15.34
N ASP A 94 -1.54 -1.88 -14.64
CA ASP A 94 -2.43 -2.92 -15.12
C ASP A 94 -1.88 -3.66 -16.36
N GLU A 95 -0.55 -3.72 -16.53
CA GLU A 95 0.12 -4.45 -17.61
C GLU A 95 1.39 -5.17 -17.12
N VAL A 96 2.40 -4.44 -16.64
CA VAL A 96 3.73 -5.03 -16.35
C VAL A 96 4.56 -4.23 -15.35
N ILE A 97 5.36 -4.93 -14.54
CA ILE A 97 6.50 -4.40 -13.77
C ILE A 97 7.74 -5.16 -14.24
N ARG A 98 8.73 -4.45 -14.80
CA ARG A 98 9.96 -5.04 -15.34
C ARG A 98 11.19 -4.42 -14.71
N LEU A 99 12.09 -5.27 -14.25
CA LEU A 99 13.44 -4.94 -13.83
C LEU A 99 14.40 -5.52 -14.86
N GLN A 100 15.17 -4.66 -15.53
CA GLN A 100 16.28 -5.07 -16.37
C GLN A 100 17.58 -4.87 -15.59
N LEU A 101 18.40 -5.91 -15.48
CA LEU A 101 19.70 -5.87 -14.83
C LEU A 101 20.79 -5.78 -15.91
N LEU A 102 21.73 -4.87 -15.74
CA LEU A 102 22.75 -4.50 -16.74
C LEU A 102 24.17 -4.78 -16.23
N ILE A 103 25.10 -5.04 -17.15
CA ILE A 103 26.54 -5.03 -16.83
C ILE A 103 26.98 -3.59 -16.53
N PRO A 104 27.72 -3.32 -15.44
CA PRO A 104 28.09 -1.94 -15.05
C PRO A 104 28.77 -1.11 -16.14
N ILE A 105 29.69 -1.71 -16.89
CA ILE A 105 30.48 -1.01 -17.91
C ILE A 105 29.79 -1.05 -19.28
N LEU A 106 29.42 -2.25 -19.75
CA LEU A 106 28.88 -2.45 -21.10
C LEU A 106 27.40 -2.07 -21.25
N ARG A 107 26.68 -1.89 -20.13
CA ARG A 107 25.23 -1.62 -20.06
C ARG A 107 24.35 -2.58 -20.87
N SER A 108 24.86 -3.76 -21.22
CA SER A 108 24.11 -4.84 -21.84
C SER A 108 23.24 -5.56 -20.80
N GLU A 109 22.02 -5.95 -21.19
CA GLU A 109 21.10 -6.69 -20.32
C GLU A 109 21.67 -8.08 -20.01
N VAL A 110 21.81 -8.42 -18.72
CA VAL A 110 22.21 -9.75 -18.21
C VAL A 110 21.06 -10.49 -17.56
N GLY A 111 20.11 -9.77 -16.98
CA GLY A 111 18.93 -10.34 -16.33
C GLY A 111 17.67 -9.55 -16.66
N ARG A 112 16.53 -10.22 -16.72
CA ARG A 112 15.21 -9.59 -16.77
C ARG A 112 14.27 -10.26 -15.80
N ILE A 113 13.62 -9.48 -14.95
CA ILE A 113 12.49 -9.91 -14.12
C ILE A 113 11.27 -9.16 -14.65
N GLU A 114 10.19 -9.88 -14.94
CA GLU A 114 8.94 -9.33 -15.46
C GLU A 114 7.77 -9.94 -14.68
N PHE A 115 7.01 -9.09 -14.01
CA PHE A 115 5.73 -9.42 -13.38
C PHE A 115 4.62 -8.89 -14.27
N THR A 116 3.69 -9.76 -14.66
CA THR A 116 2.48 -9.41 -15.43
C THR A 116 1.25 -9.93 -14.67
N LYS A 117 0.03 -9.69 -15.15
CA LYS A 117 -1.19 -10.22 -14.52
C LYS A 117 -1.16 -11.74 -14.30
N ASP A 118 -0.65 -12.46 -15.29
CA ASP A 118 -0.84 -13.91 -15.40
C ASP A 118 0.42 -14.69 -15.00
N TYR A 119 1.60 -14.09 -15.16
CA TYR A 119 2.88 -14.77 -14.95
C TYR A 119 3.97 -13.87 -14.35
N VAL A 120 4.91 -14.55 -13.69
CA VAL A 120 6.27 -14.06 -13.42
C VAL A 120 7.22 -14.71 -14.43
N LEU A 121 8.08 -13.89 -15.02
CA LEU A 121 9.10 -14.30 -15.97
C LEU A 121 10.48 -13.82 -15.48
N PHE A 122 11.41 -14.76 -15.39
CA PHE A 122 12.83 -14.48 -15.14
C PHE A 122 13.63 -14.95 -16.35
N ILE A 123 14.50 -14.09 -16.89
CA ILE A 123 15.43 -14.44 -17.98
C ILE A 123 16.86 -14.20 -17.50
N ASP A 124 17.68 -15.24 -17.58
CA ASP A 124 19.13 -15.20 -17.47
C ASP A 124 19.73 -15.15 -18.88
N ARG A 125 20.37 -14.03 -19.23
CA ARG A 125 21.00 -13.85 -20.55
C ARG A 125 22.43 -14.37 -20.61
N ILE A 126 23.07 -14.62 -19.46
CA ILE A 126 24.42 -15.19 -19.37
C ILE A 126 24.33 -16.69 -19.67
N HIS A 127 23.46 -17.40 -18.95
CA HIS A 127 23.27 -18.84 -19.09
C HIS A 127 22.24 -19.23 -20.15
N LYS A 128 21.57 -18.25 -20.79
CA LYS A 128 20.47 -18.44 -21.75
C LYS A 128 19.34 -19.33 -21.19
N GLN A 129 18.93 -19.05 -19.96
CA GLN A 129 17.85 -19.78 -19.29
C GLN A 129 16.68 -18.85 -18.98
N TYR A 130 15.47 -19.41 -18.89
CA TYR A 130 14.32 -18.65 -18.39
C TYR A 130 13.36 -19.51 -17.58
N VAL A 131 12.64 -18.86 -16.67
CA VAL A 131 11.47 -19.39 -15.97
C VAL A 131 10.28 -18.54 -16.35
N LYS A 132 9.17 -19.18 -16.73
CA LYS A 132 7.86 -18.53 -16.87
C LYS A 132 6.83 -19.38 -16.12
N ALA A 133 6.28 -18.81 -15.06
CA ALA A 133 5.40 -19.48 -14.11
C ALA A 133 4.29 -18.53 -13.65
N SER A 134 3.10 -19.07 -13.37
CA SER A 134 2.01 -18.35 -12.73
C SER A 134 2.29 -18.08 -11.24
N TYR A 135 1.54 -17.15 -10.65
CA TYR A 135 1.61 -16.87 -9.21
C TYR A 135 1.27 -18.08 -8.33
N GLY A 136 0.48 -19.05 -8.84
CA GLY A 136 0.13 -20.28 -8.12
C GLY A 136 1.25 -21.34 -8.10
N GLU A 137 2.15 -21.31 -9.09
CA GLU A 137 3.31 -22.20 -9.17
C GLU A 137 4.45 -21.73 -8.24
N VAL A 138 4.60 -20.41 -8.04
CA VAL A 138 5.58 -19.87 -7.10
C VAL A 138 5.04 -19.96 -5.67
N GLY A 139 5.39 -21.02 -4.95
CA GLY A 139 4.88 -21.31 -3.59
C GLY A 139 4.91 -20.11 -2.62
N LEU A 140 6.00 -19.35 -2.60
CA LEU A 140 6.10 -18.14 -1.77
C LEU A 140 5.04 -17.09 -2.10
N LEU A 141 4.71 -16.89 -3.39
CA LEU A 141 3.71 -15.91 -3.81
C LEU A 141 2.29 -16.42 -3.54
N ARG A 142 2.01 -17.68 -3.91
CA ARG A 142 0.74 -18.36 -3.64
C ARG A 142 0.40 -18.34 -2.15
N ASP A 143 1.31 -18.82 -1.30
CA ASP A 143 1.06 -19.07 0.12
C ASP A 143 0.92 -17.76 0.93
N ASN A 144 1.40 -16.63 0.39
CA ASN A 144 1.23 -15.29 0.95
C ASN A 144 0.16 -14.44 0.22
N GLY A 145 -0.61 -15.02 -0.71
CA GLY A 145 -1.63 -14.30 -1.47
C GLY A 145 -1.11 -13.14 -2.33
N ILE A 146 0.17 -13.17 -2.72
CA ILE A 146 0.81 -12.13 -3.53
C ILE A 146 0.52 -12.41 -5.00
N ASN A 147 -0.21 -11.49 -5.64
CA ASN A 147 -0.46 -11.49 -7.08
C ASN A 147 0.15 -10.25 -7.72
N PHE A 148 -0.06 -10.07 -9.03
CA PHE A 148 0.38 -8.88 -9.77
C PHE A 148 -0.08 -7.56 -9.14
N TYR A 149 -1.34 -7.46 -8.72
CA TYR A 149 -1.91 -6.22 -8.18
C TYR A 149 -1.32 -5.87 -6.80
N SER A 150 -1.10 -6.86 -5.93
CA SER A 150 -0.36 -6.66 -4.68
C SER A 150 1.05 -6.12 -4.93
N LEU A 151 1.78 -6.70 -5.90
CA LEU A 151 3.11 -6.22 -6.30
C LEU A 151 3.07 -4.82 -6.91
N GLN A 152 2.07 -4.53 -7.76
CA GLN A 152 1.85 -3.21 -8.33
C GLN A 152 1.66 -2.17 -7.22
N SER A 153 0.76 -2.40 -6.28
CA SER A 153 0.53 -1.46 -5.18
C SER A 153 1.77 -1.27 -4.29
N LEU A 154 2.57 -2.31 -4.07
CA LEU A 154 3.86 -2.17 -3.38
C LEU A 154 4.84 -1.28 -4.16
N PHE A 155 5.19 -1.64 -5.40
CA PHE A 155 6.12 -0.85 -6.21
C PHE A 155 5.64 0.59 -6.44
N TRP A 156 4.32 0.82 -6.53
CA TRP A 156 3.71 2.13 -6.77
C TRP A 156 3.38 2.94 -5.49
N ASN A 157 3.79 2.47 -4.30
CA ASN A 157 3.53 3.11 -3.00
C ASN A 157 2.03 3.33 -2.69
N GLN A 158 1.24 2.25 -2.73
CA GLN A 158 -0.21 2.29 -2.55
C GLN A 158 -0.71 1.30 -1.49
N VAL A 159 -1.83 1.65 -0.85
CA VAL A 159 -2.67 0.71 -0.09
C VAL A 159 -3.39 -0.23 -1.06
N PHE A 160 -3.66 -1.46 -0.62
CA PHE A 160 -4.38 -2.46 -1.41
C PHE A 160 -5.11 -3.46 -0.51
N ALA A 161 -6.08 -4.15 -1.08
CA ALA A 161 -6.70 -5.32 -0.46
C ALA A 161 -6.35 -6.60 -1.24
N PRO A 162 -6.22 -7.75 -0.57
CA PRO A 162 -5.94 -9.01 -1.24
C PRO A 162 -7.06 -9.38 -2.22
N ARG A 163 -6.67 -9.96 -3.36
CA ARG A 163 -7.57 -10.41 -4.45
C ARG A 163 -8.36 -9.29 -5.16
N GLN A 164 -8.20 -8.02 -4.79
CA GLN A 164 -8.77 -6.88 -5.53
C GLN A 164 -7.81 -6.40 -6.63
N GLN A 165 -8.35 -6.00 -7.79
CA GLN A 165 -7.54 -5.41 -8.87
C GLN A 165 -7.36 -3.90 -8.72
N ARG A 166 -8.37 -3.22 -8.16
CA ARG A 166 -8.41 -1.78 -7.95
C ARG A 166 -9.18 -1.51 -6.65
N MET A 167 -8.82 -0.41 -6.00
CA MET A 167 -9.51 0.12 -4.83
C MET A 167 -10.60 1.09 -5.28
N SER A 168 -11.86 0.85 -4.91
CA SER A 168 -12.92 1.86 -4.99
C SER A 168 -13.03 2.65 -3.68
N GLU A 169 -13.75 3.78 -3.69
CA GLU A 169 -14.07 4.54 -2.47
C GLU A 169 -14.81 3.68 -1.43
N ALA A 170 -15.68 2.76 -1.88
CA ALA A 170 -16.38 1.84 -0.99
C ALA A 170 -15.42 0.86 -0.29
N ASP A 171 -14.39 0.41 -1.00
CA ASP A 171 -13.33 -0.47 -0.47
C ASP A 171 -12.46 0.23 0.58
N LEU A 172 -12.35 1.57 0.58
CA LEU A 172 -11.63 2.30 1.63
C LEU A 172 -12.25 2.08 3.02
N SER A 173 -13.54 1.73 3.07
CA SER A 173 -14.28 1.51 4.30
C SER A 173 -13.97 0.18 5.01
N GLN A 174 -13.11 -0.67 4.41
CA GLN A 174 -12.64 -1.93 5.00
C GLN A 174 -11.36 -1.79 5.84
N PHE A 175 -10.65 -0.66 5.73
CA PHE A 175 -9.42 -0.41 6.48
C PHE A 175 -9.72 0.20 7.85
N THR A 176 -8.96 -0.23 8.85
CA THR A 176 -8.93 0.44 10.16
C THR A 176 -7.78 1.43 10.17
N VAL A 177 -8.07 2.69 10.49
CA VAL A 177 -7.08 3.76 10.61
C VAL A 177 -6.94 4.17 12.07
N ASP A 178 -5.70 4.22 12.55
CA ASP A 178 -5.32 4.72 13.88
C ASP A 178 -4.45 5.98 13.72
N GLU A 179 -5.03 7.15 14.00
CA GLU A 179 -4.35 8.45 14.04
C GLU A 179 -3.90 8.85 15.48
N SER A 180 -4.04 7.98 16.48
CA SER A 180 -3.71 8.30 17.89
C SER A 180 -2.24 8.70 18.11
N LYS A 181 -1.36 8.27 17.20
CA LYS A 181 0.07 8.58 17.18
C LYS A 181 0.46 9.56 16.07
N ALA A 182 -0.48 10.28 15.46
CA ALA A 182 -0.20 11.18 14.32
C ALA A 182 0.53 12.50 14.68
N GLN A 183 0.92 12.73 15.95
CA GLN A 183 1.59 13.96 16.36
C GLN A 183 3.13 13.85 16.33
N GLY A 184 3.79 14.99 16.08
CA GLY A 184 5.26 15.12 16.13
C GLY A 184 5.98 14.32 15.03
N GLU A 185 6.69 13.28 15.45
CA GLU A 185 7.40 12.30 14.59
C GLU A 185 6.68 10.95 14.51
N GLY A 186 5.48 10.85 15.09
CA GLY A 186 4.69 9.62 15.04
C GLY A 186 4.06 9.34 13.67
N VAL A 187 3.24 8.30 13.62
CA VAL A 187 2.69 7.73 12.36
C VAL A 187 1.19 7.50 12.45
N ILE A 188 0.51 7.67 11.32
CA ILE A 188 -0.82 7.10 11.11
C ILE A 188 -0.63 5.61 10.79
N THR A 189 -1.39 4.73 11.45
CA THR A 189 -1.37 3.29 11.14
C THR A 189 -2.64 2.90 10.42
N VAL A 190 -2.52 2.53 9.14
CA VAL A 190 -3.59 1.86 8.39
C VAL A 190 -3.42 0.35 8.54
N SER A 191 -4.51 -0.38 8.67
CA SER A 191 -4.47 -1.85 8.75
C SER A 191 -5.67 -2.53 8.08
N LEU A 192 -5.44 -3.74 7.59
CA LEU A 192 -6.43 -4.64 7.01
C LEU A 192 -6.09 -6.08 7.43
N LYS A 193 -7.10 -6.88 7.77
CA LYS A 193 -6.95 -8.30 8.11
C LYS A 193 -7.75 -9.16 7.15
N ASP A 194 -7.12 -10.21 6.62
CA ASP A 194 -7.74 -11.16 5.70
C ASP A 194 -7.32 -12.59 6.08
N GLY A 195 -8.19 -13.28 6.83
CA GLY A 195 -7.91 -14.63 7.36
C GLY A 195 -6.63 -14.67 8.20
N LYS A 196 -5.58 -15.32 7.65
CA LYS A 196 -4.24 -15.44 8.27
C LYS A 196 -3.31 -14.26 7.98
N MET A 197 -3.66 -13.38 7.05
CA MET A 197 -2.86 -12.24 6.62
C MET A 197 -3.21 -10.99 7.45
N ASP A 198 -2.20 -10.36 8.04
CA ASP A 198 -2.30 -9.00 8.59
C ASP A 198 -1.49 -8.04 7.72
N TYR A 199 -2.16 -7.03 7.16
CA TYR A 199 -1.56 -5.94 6.38
C TYR A 199 -1.53 -4.67 7.23
N LYS A 200 -0.40 -3.96 7.23
CA LYS A 200 -0.23 -2.66 7.91
C LYS A 200 0.57 -1.70 7.05
N TRP A 201 0.16 -0.44 7.04
CA TRP A 201 0.89 0.67 6.44
C TRP A 201 1.16 1.73 7.51
N SER A 202 2.42 2.11 7.70
CA SER A 202 2.80 3.27 8.49
C SER A 202 2.92 4.47 7.56
N VAL A 203 2.15 5.49 7.87
CA VAL A 203 1.96 6.68 7.02
C VAL A 203 2.42 7.92 7.77
N ASN A 204 3.15 8.78 7.07
CA ASN A 204 3.63 10.05 7.59
C ASN A 204 2.45 11.04 7.74
N PRO A 205 2.17 11.56 8.95
CA PRO A 205 0.99 12.40 9.19
C PRO A 205 1.07 13.79 8.54
N LYS A 206 2.26 14.24 8.10
CA LYS A 206 2.45 15.59 7.53
C LYS A 206 2.15 15.64 6.03
N ASN A 207 2.33 14.53 5.31
CA ASN A 207 2.15 14.46 3.85
C ASN A 207 1.36 13.23 3.36
N ASN A 208 0.89 12.36 4.26
CA ASN A 208 0.11 11.15 3.98
C ASN A 208 0.84 10.11 3.10
N LEU A 209 2.17 10.16 3.00
CA LEU A 209 2.98 9.18 2.25
C LEU A 209 3.21 7.91 3.07
N ILE A 210 3.12 6.75 2.42
CA ILE A 210 3.38 5.45 3.03
C ILE A 210 4.89 5.26 3.17
N GLN A 211 5.40 5.21 4.40
CA GLN A 211 6.84 5.03 4.68
C GLN A 211 7.22 3.56 4.90
N LEU A 212 6.28 2.74 5.35
CA LEU A 212 6.46 1.29 5.53
C LEU A 212 5.17 0.55 5.25
N THR A 213 5.23 -0.51 4.44
CA THR A 213 4.24 -1.58 4.38
C THR A 213 4.77 -2.80 5.12
N THR A 214 3.96 -3.43 5.96
CA THR A 214 4.23 -4.74 6.58
C THR A 214 3.12 -5.70 6.22
N ILE A 215 3.50 -6.91 5.81
CA ILE A 215 2.59 -8.02 5.54
C ILE A 215 3.05 -9.20 6.38
N THR A 216 2.18 -9.71 7.25
CA THR A 216 2.47 -10.87 8.10
C THR A 216 1.51 -12.00 7.75
N TYR A 217 2.05 -13.17 7.38
CA TYR A 217 1.29 -14.41 7.28
C TYR A 217 1.44 -15.20 8.57
N ASN A 218 0.33 -15.45 9.27
CA ASN A 218 0.31 -16.17 10.53
C ASN A 218 -0.07 -17.65 10.32
N SER A 219 0.91 -18.55 10.36
CA SER A 219 0.69 -20.00 10.29
C SER A 219 0.84 -20.66 11.66
N THR A 220 -0.16 -21.45 12.06
CA THR A 220 -0.07 -22.34 13.23
C THR A 220 0.91 -23.50 13.02
N ALA A 221 1.25 -23.84 11.78
CA ALA A 221 2.14 -24.96 11.44
C ALA A 221 3.61 -24.55 11.24
N HIS A 222 3.87 -23.29 10.84
CA HIS A 222 5.20 -22.83 10.41
C HIS A 222 5.60 -21.47 11.02
N GLY A 223 4.86 -20.98 12.00
CA GLY A 223 5.08 -19.67 12.62
C GLY A 223 4.61 -18.50 11.73
N ALA A 224 5.05 -17.30 12.08
CA ALA A 224 4.74 -16.09 11.34
C ALA A 224 5.85 -15.76 10.32
N SER A 225 5.50 -15.68 9.04
CA SER A 225 6.36 -15.13 7.99
C SER A 225 6.09 -13.64 7.86
N LYS A 226 7.14 -12.81 7.84
CA LYS A 226 7.00 -11.35 7.77
C LYS A 226 7.75 -10.76 6.58
N PHE A 227 7.01 -10.02 5.78
CA PHE A 227 7.46 -9.18 4.69
C PHE A 227 7.34 -7.70 5.10
N SER A 228 8.36 -6.90 4.77
CA SER A 228 8.37 -5.45 4.95
C SER A 228 8.82 -4.76 3.67
N TRP A 229 8.23 -3.61 3.34
CA TRP A 229 8.66 -2.74 2.26
C TRP A 229 8.76 -1.31 2.79
N THR A 230 9.97 -0.75 2.87
CA THR A 230 10.21 0.63 3.28
C THR A 230 10.35 1.55 2.07
N TYR A 231 9.94 2.80 2.23
CA TYR A 231 9.96 3.82 1.19
C TYR A 231 10.61 5.10 1.75
N ASN A 232 11.70 5.53 1.12
CA ASN A 232 12.48 6.71 1.48
C ASN A 232 12.74 7.58 0.24
N ASP A 233 13.42 8.72 0.44
CA ASP A 233 13.85 9.64 -0.62
C ASP A 233 12.72 9.97 -1.62
N PHE A 234 11.64 10.55 -1.10
CA PHE A 234 10.48 10.92 -1.91
C PHE A 234 10.81 12.13 -2.79
N ARG A 235 10.97 11.89 -4.11
CA ARG A 235 11.28 12.92 -5.11
C ARG A 235 10.07 13.20 -6.00
N ALA A 236 10.04 14.36 -6.66
CA ALA A 236 8.92 14.77 -7.51
C ALA A 236 8.83 13.96 -8.81
N PHE A 237 7.62 13.56 -9.18
CA PHE A 237 7.27 13.01 -10.50
C PHE A 237 5.97 13.64 -11.00
N GLY A 238 6.09 14.66 -11.84
CA GLY A 238 4.97 15.57 -12.14
C GLY A 238 4.53 16.31 -10.88
N SER A 239 3.22 16.31 -10.58
CA SER A 239 2.64 16.99 -9.42
C SER A 239 2.54 16.13 -8.15
N LYS A 240 3.23 14.98 -8.10
CA LYS A 240 3.19 14.02 -6.99
C LYS A 240 4.62 13.67 -6.55
N LEU A 241 4.74 13.05 -5.38
CA LEU A 241 5.99 12.50 -4.88
C LEU A 241 6.02 10.99 -5.07
N PHE A 242 7.21 10.44 -5.36
CA PHE A 242 7.45 9.01 -5.51
C PHE A 242 8.74 8.61 -4.77
N PRO A 243 8.76 7.47 -4.06
CA PRO A 243 9.95 7.06 -3.31
C PRO A 243 11.04 6.56 -4.26
N ALA A 244 12.16 7.27 -4.25
CA ALA A 244 13.34 6.95 -5.03
C ALA A 244 14.24 5.92 -4.33
N ASP A 245 14.08 5.67 -3.03
CA ASP A 245 14.69 4.53 -2.34
C ASP A 245 13.59 3.60 -1.81
N GLN A 246 13.61 2.34 -2.25
CA GLN A 246 12.68 1.32 -1.80
C GLN A 246 13.44 0.09 -1.33
N THR A 247 13.09 -0.46 -0.16
CA THR A 247 13.71 -1.70 0.34
C THR A 247 12.68 -2.74 0.74
N LEU A 248 12.67 -3.84 0.00
CA LEU A 248 12.00 -5.08 0.34
C LEU A 248 12.86 -5.88 1.34
N THR A 249 12.25 -6.34 2.43
CA THR A 249 12.84 -7.32 3.37
C THR A 249 11.87 -8.47 3.58
N ILE A 250 12.30 -9.71 3.34
CA ILE A 250 11.53 -10.93 3.59
C ILE A 250 12.23 -11.72 4.69
N ASN A 251 11.52 -12.01 5.78
CA ASN A 251 11.99 -12.85 6.86
C ASN A 251 11.28 -14.20 6.80
N THR A 252 12.04 -15.24 6.48
CA THR A 252 11.57 -16.62 6.44
C THR A 252 11.95 -17.30 7.76
N PRO A 253 10.98 -17.84 8.53
CA PRO A 253 11.27 -18.57 9.76
C PRO A 253 12.06 -19.85 9.48
N ALA A 254 12.64 -20.46 10.53
CA ALA A 254 13.25 -21.77 10.40
C ALA A 254 12.17 -22.84 10.12
N ILE A 255 12.40 -23.72 9.14
CA ILE A 255 11.45 -24.77 8.73
C ILE A 255 12.21 -26.10 8.66
N GLY A 256 11.90 -27.00 9.59
CA GLY A 256 12.65 -28.26 9.76
C GLY A 256 14.12 -27.99 10.05
N GLN A 257 15.02 -28.55 9.24
CA GLN A 257 16.46 -28.32 9.35
C GLN A 257 16.94 -27.02 8.67
N LYS A 258 16.09 -26.30 7.94
CA LYS A 258 16.47 -25.04 7.27
C LYS A 258 16.44 -23.91 8.29
N ALA A 259 17.59 -23.29 8.53
CA ALA A 259 17.72 -22.10 9.36
C ALA A 259 16.87 -20.93 8.82
N ALA A 260 16.49 -20.02 9.72
CA ALA A 260 15.84 -18.76 9.33
C ALA A 260 16.74 -17.95 8.40
N LYS A 261 16.15 -17.28 7.41
CA LYS A 261 16.86 -16.41 6.47
C LYS A 261 16.13 -15.07 6.32
N THR A 262 16.91 -14.00 6.21
CA THR A 262 16.42 -12.68 5.80
C THR A 262 16.97 -12.37 4.40
N LEU A 263 16.07 -12.19 3.44
CA LEU A 263 16.39 -11.67 2.10
C LEU A 263 16.11 -10.16 2.10
N LYS A 264 17.01 -9.35 1.58
CA LYS A 264 16.74 -7.93 1.30
C LYS A 264 16.98 -7.62 -0.17
N ALA A 265 16.11 -6.80 -0.74
CA ALA A 265 16.23 -6.28 -2.10
C ALA A 265 15.99 -4.77 -2.04
N ASN A 266 17.01 -4.00 -2.40
CA ASN A 266 16.98 -2.54 -2.40
C ASN A 266 16.96 -2.02 -3.85
N PHE A 267 16.14 -1.01 -4.08
CA PHE A 267 15.90 -0.38 -5.36
C PHE A 267 16.11 1.13 -5.20
N VAL A 268 17.31 1.62 -5.55
CA VAL A 268 17.56 3.06 -5.66
C VAL A 268 17.28 3.48 -7.09
N LEU A 269 16.36 4.44 -7.25
CA LEU A 269 15.84 4.93 -8.50
C LEU A 269 16.41 6.31 -8.81
N ASP A 270 16.77 6.56 -10.07
CA ASP A 270 17.26 7.87 -10.49
C ASP A 270 16.69 8.31 -11.84
N GLY A 271 16.12 9.52 -11.83
CA GLY A 271 15.26 10.05 -12.88
C GLY A 271 13.90 9.34 -12.98
N PHE A 272 12.83 10.10 -13.20
CA PHE A 272 11.49 9.55 -13.45
C PHE A 272 10.96 10.06 -14.79
N SER A 273 10.43 9.14 -15.61
CA SER A 273 9.76 9.44 -16.88
C SER A 273 8.50 8.60 -17.02
N ASP A 274 7.47 9.14 -17.68
CA ASP A 274 6.23 8.45 -18.05
C ASP A 274 6.27 7.87 -19.49
N GLY A 275 7.46 7.82 -20.09
CA GLY A 275 7.72 7.30 -21.42
C GLY A 275 7.07 5.93 -21.65
N SER A 276 6.36 5.80 -22.79
CA SER A 276 5.57 4.64 -23.16
C SER A 276 6.15 3.82 -24.32
N ASP A 277 7.19 4.33 -24.99
CA ASP A 277 7.82 3.70 -26.15
C ASP A 277 8.78 2.58 -25.71
N TRP A 278 8.19 1.45 -25.32
CA TRP A 278 8.89 0.22 -24.95
C TRP A 278 7.94 -1.00 -24.95
N GLU A 279 8.50 -2.16 -25.28
CA GLU A 279 7.83 -3.48 -25.29
C GLU A 279 7.25 -3.86 -23.90
N THR A 280 5.95 -4.12 -23.75
CA THR A 280 5.39 -4.47 -22.42
C THR A 280 5.53 -5.93 -22.04
N LEU A 281 5.50 -6.84 -23.01
CA LEU A 281 5.58 -8.28 -22.77
C LEU A 281 6.83 -8.84 -23.40
N THR A 282 7.56 -9.68 -22.67
CA THR A 282 8.73 -10.37 -23.23
C THR A 282 8.34 -11.75 -23.76
N GLN A 283 8.63 -12.02 -25.02
CA GLN A 283 8.63 -13.38 -25.58
C GLN A 283 10.07 -13.91 -25.62
N PRO A 284 10.42 -14.95 -24.82
CA PRO A 284 11.71 -15.62 -24.92
C PRO A 284 11.85 -16.30 -26.29
N SER A 285 12.89 -15.96 -27.04
CA SER A 285 13.25 -16.64 -28.30
C SER A 285 13.82 -18.04 -28.06
N ASP A 286 13.76 -18.92 -29.05
CA ASP A 286 14.18 -20.35 -28.97
C ASP A 286 15.63 -20.59 -28.53
N LYS A 287 16.50 -19.57 -28.54
CA LYS A 287 17.86 -19.63 -27.97
C LYS A 287 17.90 -19.74 -26.43
N TYR A 288 16.76 -19.62 -25.74
CA TYR A 288 16.66 -19.72 -24.28
C TYR A 288 16.00 -21.03 -23.85
N THR A 289 16.64 -21.76 -22.94
CA THR A 289 16.08 -22.99 -22.36
C THR A 289 15.13 -22.68 -21.21
N LYS A 290 13.90 -23.22 -21.24
CA LYS A 290 13.00 -23.15 -20.09
C LYS A 290 13.49 -24.09 -18.99
N VAL A 291 13.57 -23.62 -17.75
CA VAL A 291 13.92 -24.42 -16.56
C VAL A 291 12.82 -24.30 -15.48
N SER A 292 12.93 -25.03 -14.38
CA SER A 292 11.95 -24.97 -13.28
C SER A 292 12.13 -23.72 -12.40
N VAL A 293 11.09 -23.37 -11.64
CA VAL A 293 11.14 -22.29 -10.64
C VAL A 293 12.17 -22.62 -9.57
N GLU A 294 12.21 -23.90 -9.17
CA GLU A 294 13.09 -24.49 -8.18
C GLU A 294 14.56 -24.41 -8.60
N ASP A 295 14.88 -24.62 -9.88
CA ASP A 295 16.25 -24.51 -10.40
C ASP A 295 16.81 -23.10 -10.29
N ILE A 296 16.00 -22.07 -10.62
CA ILE A 296 16.46 -20.67 -10.56
C ILE A 296 16.45 -20.14 -9.12
N LEU A 297 15.39 -20.39 -8.35
CA LEU A 297 15.37 -19.99 -6.94
C LEU A 297 16.44 -20.74 -6.12
N GLY A 298 16.70 -22.00 -6.45
CA GLY A 298 17.79 -22.79 -5.88
C GLY A 298 19.16 -22.18 -6.16
N LYS A 299 19.43 -21.77 -7.41
CA LYS A 299 20.65 -21.02 -7.75
C LYS A 299 20.75 -19.71 -6.98
N LEU A 300 19.72 -18.86 -7.05
CA LEU A 300 19.69 -17.54 -6.41
C LEU A 300 19.83 -17.58 -4.88
N MET A 301 19.43 -18.68 -4.21
CA MET A 301 19.48 -18.81 -2.74
C MET A 301 20.60 -19.69 -2.18
N ASN A 302 21.42 -20.31 -3.04
CA ASN A 302 22.55 -21.17 -2.66
C ASN A 302 23.94 -20.61 -3.04
N PHE A 303 24.05 -19.29 -3.29
CA PHE A 303 25.32 -18.57 -3.47
C PHE A 303 26.02 -18.16 -2.17
#